data_AF-A0A3N7H505-F1
#
_entry.id   AF-A0A3N7H505-F1
#
_cell.length_a   1.000
_cell.length_b   1.000
_cell.length_c   1.000
_cell.angle_alpha   90.00
_cell.angle_beta   90.00
_cell.angle_gamma   90.00
#
_symmetry.space_group_name_H-M   'P 1'
#
loop_
_entity.id
_entity.type
_entity.pdbx_description
1 polymer ?
#
loop_
_entity_poly.entity_id
_entity_poly.type
_entity_poly.pdbx_seq_one_letter_code
_entity_poly.pdbx_strand_id
1 'polypeptide(L)'
;PEDSILDDFEDQLFQGHELGHNILGTEADLTQLTRNDIAEFIRKNYQTHEIIVGITGNYSIRSVTALAARTLGKVCRASGRRDRIPPQRSEPLQTRIPKPINQTHYMLGGMAYSVHDPNKVGLLLLNNLLGGMGMTSKLNLVVREKHGIAYTIESSYTPLSDTGIFHIYLGTDAEKTDKALRLVRGELRKLREHQLGVMQLHQAKQKFKGQIALAEENRLSLIISLAKNLMDDGRVQTLAEVFAQIDAVDAQQLLHIANEILDEENLSSLGFFPE
;
A
#
# COMPACT_ATOMS: atom_id res chain seq x y z
N PRO A 1 -0.22 18.87 2.89
CA PRO A 1 -1.57 18.58 2.32
C PRO A 1 -1.68 17.15 1.81
N GLU A 2 -0.64 16.65 1.11
CA GLU A 2 -0.56 15.27 0.61
C GLU A 2 -0.61 14.22 1.71
N ASP A 3 0.26 14.30 2.71
CA ASP A 3 0.23 13.33 3.82
C ASP A 3 -1.10 13.39 4.60
N SER A 4 -1.62 14.61 4.83
CA SER A 4 -2.87 14.80 5.56
C SER A 4 -4.11 14.28 4.81
N ILE A 5 -4.14 14.35 3.46
CA ILE A 5 -5.30 13.80 2.73
C ILE A 5 -5.26 12.28 2.70
N LEU A 6 -4.07 11.66 2.80
CA LEU A 6 -3.94 10.22 2.91
C LEU A 6 -4.52 9.72 4.23
N ASP A 7 -4.12 10.33 5.36
CA ASP A 7 -4.64 9.98 6.68
C ASP A 7 -6.17 10.16 6.74
N ASP A 8 -6.69 11.31 6.28
CA ASP A 8 -8.14 11.59 6.27
C ASP A 8 -8.89 10.61 5.33
N PHE A 9 -8.26 10.14 4.26
CA PHE A 9 -8.84 9.17 3.34
C PHE A 9 -8.88 7.76 3.94
N GLU A 10 -7.82 7.35 4.65
CA GLU A 10 -7.80 6.07 5.37
C GLU A 10 -8.83 6.04 6.50
N ASP A 11 -8.99 7.14 7.25
CA ASP A 11 -10.06 7.29 8.26
C ASP A 11 -11.45 7.17 7.62
N GLN A 12 -11.68 7.81 6.47
CA GLN A 12 -12.93 7.69 5.73
C GLN A 12 -13.19 6.26 5.26
N LEU A 13 -12.17 5.55 4.75
CA LEU A 13 -12.31 4.18 4.29
C LEU A 13 -12.63 3.22 5.44
N PHE A 14 -11.96 3.38 6.57
CA PHE A 14 -12.06 2.49 7.73
C PHE A 14 -12.84 3.10 8.89
N GLN A 15 -13.87 3.89 8.58
CA GLN A 15 -14.65 4.60 9.58
C GLN A 15 -15.15 3.66 10.69
N GLY A 16 -14.79 3.97 11.94
CA GLY A 16 -15.16 3.17 13.11
C GLY A 16 -14.35 1.88 13.30
N HIS A 17 -13.32 1.66 12.50
CA HIS A 17 -12.40 0.52 12.58
C HIS A 17 -10.99 0.98 13.00
N GLU A 18 -10.24 0.11 13.68
CA GLU A 18 -8.90 0.43 14.21
C GLU A 18 -7.88 0.83 13.13
N LEU A 19 -8.14 0.48 11.86
CA LEU A 19 -7.29 0.81 10.70
C LEU A 19 -7.46 2.25 10.21
N GLY A 20 -8.53 2.94 10.59
CA GLY A 20 -8.75 4.35 10.22
C GLY A 20 -8.02 5.33 11.11
N HIS A 21 -7.51 4.88 12.26
CA HIS A 21 -6.86 5.77 13.22
C HIS A 21 -5.51 6.26 12.71
N ASN A 22 -5.34 7.59 12.70
CA ASN A 22 -4.07 8.24 12.40
C ASN A 22 -2.97 7.72 13.35
N ILE A 23 -1.82 7.36 12.79
CA ILE A 23 -0.67 6.83 13.53
C ILE A 23 -0.19 7.79 14.63
N LEU A 24 -0.28 9.11 14.40
CA LEU A 24 0.12 10.13 15.37
C LEU A 24 -0.90 10.33 16.49
N GLY A 25 -2.13 9.83 16.33
CA GLY A 25 -3.25 10.13 17.21
C GLY A 25 -3.68 11.60 17.15
N THR A 26 -4.51 12.02 18.10
CA THR A 26 -4.93 13.42 18.22
C THR A 26 -4.11 14.17 19.26
N GLU A 27 -4.09 15.51 19.21
CA GLU A 27 -3.50 16.33 20.26
C GLU A 27 -4.10 16.04 21.65
N ALA A 28 -5.39 15.74 21.70
CA ALA A 28 -6.09 15.35 22.92
C ALA A 28 -5.57 14.00 23.47
N ASP A 29 -5.29 13.03 22.61
CA ASP A 29 -4.71 11.74 23.02
C ASP A 29 -3.28 11.90 23.53
N LEU A 30 -2.47 12.71 22.82
CA LEU A 30 -1.06 12.95 23.17
C LEU A 30 -0.90 13.66 24.51
N THR A 31 -1.81 14.58 24.85
CA THR A 31 -1.78 15.29 26.13
C THR A 31 -2.24 14.44 27.33
N GLN A 32 -3.00 13.37 27.07
CA GLN A 32 -3.49 12.44 28.10
C GLN A 32 -2.60 11.21 28.28
N LEU A 33 -1.70 10.92 27.33
CA LEU A 33 -0.84 9.75 27.34
C LEU A 33 0.03 9.68 28.60
N THR A 34 -0.07 8.57 29.33
CA THR A 34 0.68 8.33 30.55
C THR A 34 1.76 7.27 30.37
N ARG A 35 2.72 7.23 31.32
CA ARG A 35 3.72 6.16 31.39
C ARG A 35 3.08 4.76 31.51
N ASN A 36 1.93 4.65 32.18
CA ASN A 36 1.25 3.38 32.38
C ASN A 36 0.67 2.86 31.06
N ASP A 37 0.12 3.74 30.22
CA ASP A 37 -0.41 3.37 28.90
C ASP A 37 0.70 2.79 28.02
N ILE A 38 1.89 3.41 28.02
CA ILE A 38 3.06 2.92 27.28
C ILE A 38 3.49 1.54 27.81
N ALA A 39 3.58 1.37 29.13
CA ALA A 39 3.97 0.10 29.73
C ALA A 39 2.96 -1.01 29.42
N GLU A 40 1.66 -0.70 29.43
CA GLU A 40 0.60 -1.62 29.05
C GLU A 40 0.65 -1.97 27.56
N PHE A 41 0.85 -0.98 26.69
CA PHE A 41 1.01 -1.19 25.26
C PHE A 41 2.18 -2.15 24.96
N ILE A 42 3.34 -1.92 25.57
CA ILE A 42 4.51 -2.81 25.42
C ILE A 42 4.16 -4.22 25.91
N ARG A 43 3.57 -4.35 27.11
CA ARG A 43 3.19 -5.65 27.67
C ARG A 43 2.19 -6.42 26.78
N LYS A 44 1.23 -5.71 26.17
CA LYS A 44 0.18 -6.30 25.32
C LYS A 44 0.69 -6.64 23.91
N ASN A 45 1.58 -5.82 23.34
CA ASN A 45 1.93 -5.92 21.92
C ASN A 45 3.33 -6.47 21.64
N TYR A 46 4.28 -6.41 22.58
CA TYR A 46 5.65 -6.91 22.36
C TYR A 46 5.71 -8.41 22.62
N GLN A 47 4.99 -9.16 21.80
CA GLN A 47 4.97 -10.61 21.85
C GLN A 47 6.27 -11.15 21.25
N THR A 48 7.10 -11.79 22.07
CA THR A 48 8.45 -12.23 21.67
C THR A 48 8.49 -13.14 20.44
N HIS A 49 7.38 -13.83 20.11
CA HIS A 49 7.26 -14.68 18.93
C HIS A 49 6.91 -13.92 17.64
N GLU A 50 6.50 -12.66 17.74
CA GLU A 50 6.20 -11.76 16.62
C GLU A 50 7.35 -10.74 16.37
N ILE A 51 8.46 -10.83 17.12
CA ILE A 51 9.64 -9.98 16.96
C ILE A 51 10.66 -10.69 16.08
N ILE A 52 11.02 -10.06 14.96
CA ILE A 52 12.00 -10.58 14.00
C ILE A 52 13.24 -9.68 14.00
N VAL A 53 14.42 -10.30 14.13
CA VAL A 53 15.71 -9.59 14.10
C VAL A 53 16.41 -9.89 12.78
N GLY A 54 16.43 -8.92 11.88
CA GLY A 54 17.19 -8.98 10.63
C GLY A 54 18.62 -8.47 10.81
N ILE A 55 19.62 -9.27 10.42
CA ILE A 55 21.03 -8.84 10.33
C ILE A 55 21.60 -9.18 8.95
N THR A 56 22.23 -8.20 8.30
CA THR A 56 22.95 -8.38 7.02
C THR A 56 24.38 -7.85 7.15
N GLY A 57 25.35 -8.59 6.62
CA GLY A 57 26.77 -8.23 6.69
C GLY A 57 27.69 -9.45 6.81
N ASN A 58 28.98 -9.20 7.04
CA ASN A 58 29.99 -10.24 7.21
C ASN A 58 30.07 -10.69 8.68
N TYR A 59 29.09 -11.48 9.11
CA TYR A 59 29.02 -12.00 10.47
C TYR A 59 28.87 -13.52 10.48
N SER A 60 29.53 -14.18 11.44
CA SER A 60 29.28 -15.60 11.67
C SER A 60 27.97 -15.80 12.45
N ILE A 61 27.21 -16.84 12.11
CA ILE A 61 25.98 -17.20 12.83
C ILE A 61 26.24 -17.40 14.32
N ARG A 62 27.41 -17.94 14.69
CA ARG A 62 27.83 -18.13 16.08
C ARG A 62 27.96 -16.80 16.83
N SER A 63 28.60 -15.81 16.21
CA SER A 63 28.78 -14.48 16.80
C SER A 63 27.44 -13.77 17.00
N VAL A 64 26.56 -13.85 16.00
CA VAL A 64 25.21 -13.26 16.05
C VAL A 64 24.37 -13.92 17.14
N THR A 65 24.34 -15.26 17.18
CA THR A 65 23.56 -16.01 18.18
C THR A 65 24.05 -15.74 19.59
N ALA A 66 25.37 -15.67 19.80
CA ALA A 66 25.94 -15.33 21.11
C ALA A 66 25.58 -13.90 21.57
N LEU A 67 25.57 -12.93 20.65
CA LEU A 67 25.14 -11.57 20.93
C LEU A 67 23.63 -11.53 21.26
N ALA A 68 22.80 -12.19 20.45
CA ALA A 68 21.36 -12.26 20.67
C ALA A 68 21.03 -12.91 22.02
N ALA A 69 21.67 -14.03 22.37
CA ALA A 69 21.48 -14.69 23.66
C ALA A 69 21.89 -13.79 24.84
N ARG A 70 23.00 -13.06 24.71
CA ARG A 70 23.47 -12.14 25.77
C ARG A 70 22.55 -10.94 25.96
N THR A 71 22.04 -10.37 24.87
CA THR A 71 21.25 -9.12 24.89
C THR A 71 19.76 -9.38 25.11
N LEU A 72 19.20 -10.34 24.37
CA LEU A 72 17.76 -10.62 24.33
C LEU A 72 17.36 -11.82 25.21
N GLY A 73 18.31 -12.67 25.63
CA GLY A 73 18.01 -13.86 26.44
C GLY A 73 17.44 -13.57 27.83
N LYS A 74 17.49 -12.31 28.30
CA LYS A 74 16.86 -11.87 29.55
C LYS A 74 15.41 -11.40 29.37
N VAL A 75 14.94 -11.26 28.12
CA VAL A 75 13.57 -10.84 27.83
C VAL A 75 12.64 -12.01 28.12
N CYS A 76 11.67 -11.81 29.02
CA CYS A 76 10.67 -12.81 29.32
C CYS A 76 9.88 -13.19 28.07
N ARG A 77 9.68 -14.49 27.84
CA ARG A 77 8.84 -14.96 26.74
C ARG A 77 7.41 -14.42 26.93
N ALA A 78 6.91 -13.74 25.90
CA ALA A 78 5.54 -13.30 25.78
C ALA A 78 4.90 -13.98 24.57
N SER A 79 3.77 -14.63 24.81
CA SER A 79 2.94 -15.25 23.77
C SER A 79 1.47 -14.99 24.08
N GLY A 80 0.84 -14.17 23.25
CA GLY A 80 -0.59 -13.93 23.21
C GLY A 80 -1.04 -13.96 21.75
N ARG A 81 -2.34 -14.22 21.54
CA ARG A 81 -2.98 -14.10 20.24
C ARG A 81 -3.70 -12.76 20.18
N ARG A 82 -3.62 -12.09 19.03
CA ARG A 82 -4.45 -10.92 18.75
C ARG A 82 -5.73 -11.41 18.08
N ASP A 83 -6.86 -11.12 18.71
CA ASP A 83 -8.15 -11.29 18.07
C ASP A 83 -8.37 -10.05 17.20
N ARG A 84 -8.20 -10.22 15.89
CA ARG A 84 -8.45 -9.17 14.91
C ARG A 84 -9.84 -9.33 14.34
N ILE A 85 -10.53 -8.22 14.20
CA ILE A 85 -11.81 -8.15 13.47
C ILE A 85 -11.46 -7.54 12.11
N PRO A 86 -11.72 -8.22 10.99
CA PRO A 86 -11.50 -7.62 9.68
C PRO A 86 -12.42 -6.42 9.47
N PRO A 87 -11.95 -5.36 8.78
CA PRO A 87 -12.81 -4.23 8.45
C PRO A 87 -13.93 -4.67 7.52
N GLN A 88 -15.12 -4.11 7.72
CA GLN A 88 -16.25 -4.31 6.83
C GLN A 88 -16.19 -3.31 5.68
N ARG A 89 -16.48 -3.75 4.45
CA ARG A 89 -16.62 -2.82 3.33
C ARG A 89 -17.75 -1.83 3.63
N SER A 90 -17.40 -0.55 3.61
CA SER A 90 -18.34 0.57 3.70
C SER A 90 -18.86 0.94 2.31
N GLU A 91 -20.03 1.57 2.27
CA GLU A 91 -20.53 2.18 1.05
C GLU A 91 -19.57 3.29 0.58
N PRO A 92 -19.33 3.43 -0.73
CA PRO A 92 -18.43 4.45 -1.24
C PRO A 92 -18.88 5.86 -0.85
N LEU A 93 -17.94 6.66 -0.37
CA LEU A 93 -18.18 8.04 0.04
C LEU A 93 -17.49 9.01 -0.91
N GLN A 94 -18.13 10.14 -1.21
CA GLN A 94 -17.54 11.22 -2.00
C GLN A 94 -17.52 12.50 -1.18
N THR A 95 -16.33 12.89 -0.75
CA THR A 95 -16.14 14.02 0.17
C THR A 95 -15.34 15.13 -0.50
N ARG A 96 -15.81 16.38 -0.37
CA ARG A 96 -15.11 17.58 -0.83
C ARG A 96 -14.97 18.54 0.33
N ILE A 97 -13.73 18.94 0.64
CA ILE A 97 -13.41 19.79 1.78
C ILE A 97 -12.67 21.04 1.28
N PRO A 98 -13.19 22.25 1.51
CA PRO A 98 -12.43 23.48 1.26
C PRO A 98 -11.30 23.60 2.29
N LYS A 99 -10.12 24.03 1.84
CA LYS A 99 -8.92 24.24 2.65
C LYS A 99 -8.18 25.49 2.15
N PRO A 100 -7.41 26.19 3.01
CA PRO A 100 -6.57 27.32 2.60
C PRO A 100 -5.29 26.83 1.88
N ILE A 101 -5.46 26.31 0.66
CA ILE A 101 -4.41 25.71 -0.18
C ILE A 101 -4.51 26.24 -1.61
N ASN A 102 -3.42 26.13 -2.38
CA ASN A 102 -3.37 26.66 -3.76
C ASN A 102 -3.73 25.62 -4.83
N GLN A 103 -3.67 24.33 -4.49
CA GLN A 103 -3.90 23.22 -5.41
C GLN A 103 -5.01 22.33 -4.88
N THR A 104 -5.73 21.68 -5.78
CA THR A 104 -6.61 20.58 -5.42
C THR A 104 -5.76 19.34 -5.19
N HIS A 105 -5.97 18.69 -4.04
CA HIS A 105 -5.47 17.35 -3.75
C HIS A 105 -6.67 16.40 -3.76
N TYR A 106 -6.58 15.30 -4.47
CA TYR A 106 -7.70 14.38 -4.61
C TYR A 106 -7.25 12.92 -4.53
N MET A 107 -7.98 12.16 -3.73
CA MET A 107 -7.83 10.73 -3.51
C MET A 107 -9.03 10.01 -4.13
N LEU A 108 -8.78 8.92 -4.84
CA LEU A 108 -9.78 8.00 -5.37
C LEU A 108 -9.34 6.57 -5.08
N GLY A 109 -10.12 5.79 -4.35
CA GLY A 109 -9.65 4.49 -3.87
C GLY A 109 -10.68 3.71 -3.07
N GLY A 110 -10.27 2.56 -2.56
CA GLY A 110 -11.13 1.67 -1.78
C GLY A 110 -10.34 0.57 -1.09
N MET A 111 -11.07 -0.27 -0.36
CA MET A 111 -10.51 -1.50 0.19
C MET A 111 -10.11 -2.46 -0.94
N ALA A 112 -9.00 -3.15 -0.74
CA ALA A 112 -8.39 -4.04 -1.70
C ALA A 112 -8.01 -5.38 -1.06
N TYR A 113 -7.28 -6.21 -1.80
CA TYR A 113 -6.87 -7.53 -1.36
C TYR A 113 -5.84 -7.50 -0.21
N SER A 114 -5.89 -8.49 0.67
CA SER A 114 -4.92 -8.65 1.76
C SER A 114 -3.60 -9.28 1.31
N VAL A 115 -2.61 -9.34 2.20
CA VAL A 115 -1.33 -10.02 1.96
C VAL A 115 -1.49 -11.52 1.64
N HIS A 116 -2.61 -12.13 2.06
CA HIS A 116 -2.90 -13.57 1.90
C HIS A 116 -3.82 -13.88 0.72
N ASP A 117 -4.35 -12.86 0.05
CA ASP A 117 -5.28 -13.03 -1.06
C ASP A 117 -4.57 -13.54 -2.33
N PRO A 118 -5.14 -14.52 -3.07
CA PRO A 118 -4.53 -15.05 -4.29
C PRO A 118 -4.38 -14.00 -5.42
N ASN A 119 -5.19 -12.94 -5.41
CA ASN A 119 -5.15 -11.86 -6.40
C ASN A 119 -4.17 -10.74 -6.05
N LYS A 120 -3.52 -10.78 -4.87
CA LYS A 120 -2.52 -9.78 -4.44
C LYS A 120 -1.47 -9.48 -5.52
N VAL A 121 -0.87 -10.53 -6.08
CA VAL A 121 0.22 -10.38 -7.07
C VAL A 121 -0.32 -9.79 -8.37
N GLY A 122 -1.53 -10.16 -8.77
CA GLY A 122 -2.21 -9.56 -9.92
C GLY A 122 -2.49 -8.07 -9.71
N LEU A 123 -2.95 -7.68 -8.52
CA LEU A 123 -3.19 -6.27 -8.21
C LEU A 123 -1.89 -5.45 -8.08
N LEU A 124 -0.80 -6.02 -7.54
CA LEU A 124 0.52 -5.40 -7.57
C LEU A 124 0.99 -5.12 -9.02
N LEU A 125 0.82 -6.09 -9.91
CA LEU A 125 1.16 -5.95 -11.33
C LEU A 125 0.24 -4.91 -12.03
N LEU A 126 -1.06 -4.92 -11.73
CA LEU A 126 -2.02 -3.95 -12.26
C LEU A 126 -1.70 -2.53 -11.80
N ASN A 127 -1.43 -2.35 -10.50
CA ASN A 127 -1.00 -1.07 -9.94
C ASN A 127 0.29 -0.58 -10.58
N ASN A 128 1.26 -1.48 -10.80
CA ASN A 128 2.52 -1.15 -11.47
C ASN A 128 2.31 -0.63 -12.90
N LEU A 129 1.37 -1.23 -13.64
CA LEU A 129 1.00 -0.78 -14.98
C LEU A 129 0.32 0.60 -14.95
N LEU A 130 -0.53 0.84 -13.95
CA LEU A 130 -1.34 2.04 -13.82
C LEU A 130 -0.52 3.26 -13.39
N GLY A 131 0.19 3.16 -12.26
CA GLY A 131 0.94 4.26 -11.63
C GLY A 131 2.29 3.86 -11.03
N GLY A 132 2.85 2.70 -11.42
CA GLY A 132 4.13 2.21 -10.93
C GLY A 132 5.34 3.12 -11.26
N MET A 133 6.49 2.78 -10.66
CA MET A 133 7.70 3.60 -10.71
C MET A 133 8.12 3.97 -12.14
N GLY A 134 8.29 5.27 -12.37
CA GLY A 134 8.80 5.86 -13.61
C GLY A 134 7.74 6.62 -14.42
N MET A 135 8.21 7.59 -15.20
CA MET A 135 7.40 8.48 -16.06
C MET A 135 6.60 7.74 -17.16
N THR A 136 6.75 6.42 -17.26
CA THR A 136 6.11 5.55 -18.25
C THR A 136 4.85 4.85 -17.75
N SER A 137 4.41 5.09 -16.51
CA SER A 137 3.11 4.57 -16.05
C SER A 137 1.96 5.23 -16.80
N LYS A 138 0.83 4.51 -16.97
CA LYS A 138 -0.30 4.98 -17.77
C LYS A 138 -0.82 6.34 -17.30
N LEU A 139 -0.97 6.51 -15.99
CA LEU A 139 -1.47 7.75 -15.39
C LEU A 139 -0.49 8.92 -15.62
N ASN A 140 0.81 8.71 -15.43
CA ASN A 140 1.81 9.75 -15.70
C ASN A 140 1.83 10.13 -17.19
N LEU A 141 1.83 9.15 -18.09
CA LEU A 141 1.82 9.41 -19.54
C LEU A 141 0.58 10.18 -19.98
N VAL A 142 -0.60 9.83 -19.48
CA VAL A 142 -1.85 10.46 -19.91
C VAL A 142 -2.05 11.82 -19.25
N VAL A 143 -1.89 11.92 -17.94
CA VAL A 143 -2.25 13.14 -17.21
C VAL A 143 -1.12 14.17 -17.21
N ARG A 144 0.13 13.72 -17.04
CA ARG A 144 1.29 14.61 -16.92
C ARG A 144 1.95 14.87 -18.27
N GLU A 145 2.34 13.83 -19.01
CA GLU A 145 3.10 14.01 -20.27
C GLU A 145 2.21 14.50 -21.43
N LYS A 146 1.07 13.85 -21.67
CA LYS A 146 0.20 14.20 -22.81
C LYS A 146 -0.60 15.48 -22.60
N HIS A 147 -0.94 15.81 -21.36
CA HIS A 147 -1.88 16.89 -21.07
C HIS A 147 -1.35 17.97 -20.13
N GLY A 148 -0.25 17.75 -19.39
CA GLY A 148 0.32 18.75 -18.48
C GLY A 148 -0.64 19.22 -17.38
N ILE A 149 -1.52 18.32 -16.92
CA ILE A 149 -2.66 18.69 -16.05
C ILE A 149 -2.32 18.52 -14.58
N ALA A 150 -1.69 17.41 -14.19
CA ALA A 150 -1.32 17.15 -12.80
C ALA A 150 0.18 17.32 -12.58
N TYR A 151 0.53 17.93 -11.45
CA TYR A 151 1.92 18.03 -10.99
C TYR A 151 2.38 16.69 -10.41
N THR A 152 1.49 16.07 -9.63
CA THR A 152 1.67 14.75 -9.01
C THR A 152 0.49 13.86 -9.39
N ILE A 153 0.78 12.62 -9.78
CA ILE A 153 -0.21 11.58 -9.96
C ILE A 153 0.42 10.22 -9.68
N GLU A 154 -0.13 9.51 -8.71
CA GLU A 154 0.42 8.25 -8.23
C GLU A 154 -0.71 7.27 -7.95
N SER A 155 -0.43 5.98 -8.12
CA SER A 155 -1.32 4.91 -7.67
C SER A 155 -0.58 3.99 -6.73
N SER A 156 -1.24 3.63 -5.63
CA SER A 156 -0.68 2.79 -4.59
C SER A 156 -1.61 1.62 -4.30
N TYR A 157 -1.00 0.50 -3.96
CA TYR A 157 -1.67 -0.65 -3.38
C TYR A 157 -0.87 -1.13 -2.18
N THR A 158 -1.46 -1.01 -0.99
CA THR A 158 -0.88 -1.44 0.27
C THR A 158 -1.66 -2.65 0.81
N PRO A 159 -1.14 -3.87 0.66
CA PRO A 159 -1.75 -5.03 1.29
C PRO A 159 -1.49 -5.02 2.80
N LEU A 160 -2.56 -5.19 3.58
CA LEU A 160 -2.54 -5.39 5.02
C LEU A 160 -2.86 -6.85 5.32
N SER A 161 -2.77 -7.27 6.59
CA SER A 161 -3.00 -8.66 6.97
C SER A 161 -4.42 -9.16 6.63
N ASP A 162 -5.43 -8.31 6.84
CA ASP A 162 -6.84 -8.69 6.85
C ASP A 162 -7.64 -8.03 5.70
N THR A 163 -7.03 -7.05 5.02
CA THR A 163 -7.59 -6.26 3.91
C THR A 163 -6.43 -5.63 3.12
N GLY A 164 -6.69 -4.76 2.17
CA GLY A 164 -5.70 -3.86 1.58
C GLY A 164 -6.29 -2.50 1.28
N ILE A 165 -5.46 -1.58 0.81
CA ILE A 165 -5.87 -0.25 0.39
C ILE A 165 -5.35 -0.05 -1.03
N PHE A 166 -6.24 0.26 -1.96
CA PHE A 166 -5.87 0.76 -3.28
C PHE A 166 -6.33 2.20 -3.40
N HIS A 167 -5.45 3.10 -3.84
CA HIS A 167 -5.82 4.48 -4.11
C HIS A 167 -4.99 5.10 -5.21
N ILE A 168 -5.55 6.14 -5.82
CA ILE A 168 -4.91 7.07 -6.73
C ILE A 168 -4.94 8.43 -6.08
N TYR A 169 -3.77 9.05 -6.00
CA TYR A 169 -3.61 10.43 -5.59
C TYR A 169 -3.31 11.30 -6.80
N LEU A 170 -3.89 12.51 -6.82
CA LEU A 170 -3.50 13.56 -7.77
C LEU A 170 -3.47 14.94 -7.12
N GLY A 171 -2.48 15.73 -7.52
CA GLY A 171 -2.36 17.16 -7.22
C GLY A 171 -2.43 18.00 -8.50
N THR A 172 -3.40 18.93 -8.58
CA THR A 172 -3.64 19.75 -9.79
C THR A 172 -4.22 21.12 -9.46
N ASP A 173 -4.18 22.05 -10.41
CA ASP A 173 -4.85 23.35 -10.30
C ASP A 173 -6.37 23.14 -10.23
N ALA A 174 -7.09 23.93 -9.41
CA ALA A 174 -8.53 23.73 -9.17
C ALA A 174 -9.38 23.72 -10.46
N GLU A 175 -9.05 24.57 -11.42
CA GLU A 175 -9.73 24.67 -12.72
C GLU A 175 -9.56 23.42 -13.59
N LYS A 176 -8.53 22.62 -13.31
CA LYS A 176 -8.13 21.44 -14.08
C LYS A 176 -8.62 20.13 -13.46
N THR A 177 -9.12 20.15 -12.23
CA THR A 177 -9.51 18.96 -11.46
C THR A 177 -10.47 18.07 -12.22
N ASP A 178 -11.60 18.59 -12.71
CA ASP A 178 -12.59 17.76 -13.39
C ASP A 178 -12.04 17.12 -14.67
N LYS A 179 -11.12 17.80 -15.35
CA LYS A 179 -10.44 17.24 -16.53
C LYS A 179 -9.47 16.13 -16.14
N ALA A 180 -8.70 16.31 -15.06
CA ALA A 180 -7.81 15.28 -14.52
C ALA A 180 -8.60 14.02 -14.13
N LEU A 181 -9.71 14.18 -13.40
CA LEU A 181 -10.55 13.07 -12.97
C LEU A 181 -11.15 12.30 -14.15
N ARG A 182 -11.62 12.99 -15.19
CA ARG A 182 -12.11 12.33 -16.41
C ARG A 182 -11.04 11.49 -17.10
N LEU A 183 -9.79 11.95 -17.11
CA LEU A 183 -8.67 11.20 -17.70
C LEU A 183 -8.32 9.97 -16.87
N VAL A 184 -8.26 10.11 -15.55
CA VAL A 184 -8.02 8.98 -14.62
C VAL A 184 -9.09 7.91 -14.82
N ARG A 185 -10.37 8.28 -14.71
CA ARG A 185 -11.52 7.40 -14.94
C ARG A 185 -11.48 6.74 -16.32
N GLY A 186 -11.09 7.48 -17.35
CA GLY A 186 -10.90 6.95 -18.69
C GLY A 186 -9.84 5.84 -18.77
N GLU A 187 -8.73 5.95 -18.05
CA GLU A 187 -7.70 4.90 -18.00
C GLU A 187 -8.14 3.70 -17.15
N LEU A 188 -8.85 3.92 -16.04
CA LEU A 188 -9.45 2.84 -15.24
C LEU A 188 -10.43 2.02 -16.07
N ARG A 189 -11.35 2.68 -16.76
CA ARG A 189 -12.33 2.04 -17.64
C ARG A 189 -11.67 1.23 -18.75
N LYS A 190 -10.59 1.73 -19.37
CA LYS A 190 -9.85 0.96 -20.38
C LYS A 190 -9.31 -0.36 -19.83
N LEU A 191 -8.77 -0.37 -18.61
CA LEU A 191 -8.27 -1.58 -17.96
C LEU A 191 -9.40 -2.56 -17.59
N ARG A 192 -10.60 -2.05 -17.32
CA ARG A 192 -11.80 -2.85 -17.06
C ARG A 192 -12.44 -3.45 -18.31
N GLU A 193 -12.40 -2.74 -19.43
CA GLU A 193 -13.08 -3.12 -20.67
C GLU A 193 -12.17 -3.90 -21.64
N HIS A 194 -10.85 -3.67 -21.58
CA HIS A 194 -9.91 -4.21 -22.56
C HIS A 194 -8.88 -5.11 -21.89
N GLN A 195 -9.00 -6.41 -22.16
CA GLN A 195 -8.00 -7.39 -21.78
C GLN A 195 -6.63 -7.03 -22.39
N LEU A 196 -5.56 -7.17 -21.60
CA LEU A 196 -4.21 -6.95 -22.11
C LEU A 196 -3.84 -7.99 -23.16
N GLY A 197 -3.29 -7.53 -24.28
CA GLY A 197 -2.72 -8.43 -25.28
C GLY A 197 -1.49 -9.16 -24.74
N VAL A 198 -1.17 -10.31 -25.33
CA VAL A 198 -0.04 -11.19 -24.93
C VAL A 198 1.27 -10.41 -24.80
N MET A 199 1.59 -9.57 -25.78
CA MET A 199 2.81 -8.76 -25.79
C MET A 199 2.82 -7.71 -24.66
N GLN A 200 1.69 -7.05 -24.41
CA GLN A 200 1.57 -6.03 -23.38
C GLN A 200 1.71 -6.64 -21.98
N LEU A 201 1.07 -7.78 -21.74
CA LEU A 201 1.20 -8.51 -20.48
C LEU A 201 2.64 -8.97 -20.24
N HIS A 202 3.27 -9.54 -21.27
CA HIS A 202 4.67 -9.96 -21.17
C HIS A 202 5.58 -8.79 -20.80
N GLN A 203 5.46 -7.64 -21.48
CA GLN A 203 6.24 -6.44 -21.17
C GLN A 203 5.98 -5.92 -19.76
N ALA A 204 4.72 -5.90 -19.30
CA ALA A 204 4.38 -5.48 -17.94
C ALA A 204 5.05 -6.38 -16.89
N LYS A 205 5.01 -7.70 -17.08
CA LYS A 205 5.67 -8.66 -16.18
C LYS A 205 7.18 -8.47 -16.15
N GLN A 206 7.84 -8.34 -17.32
CA GLN A 206 9.29 -8.13 -17.37
C GLN A 206 9.71 -6.83 -16.71
N LYS A 207 8.97 -5.74 -16.96
CA LYS A 207 9.20 -4.44 -16.30
C LYS A 207 9.09 -4.58 -14.79
N PHE A 208 8.04 -5.22 -14.30
CA PHE A 208 7.80 -5.37 -12.87
C PHE A 208 8.87 -6.23 -12.19
N LYS A 209 9.25 -7.37 -12.79
CA LYS A 209 10.35 -8.21 -12.32
C LYS A 209 11.68 -7.48 -12.28
N GLY A 210 11.98 -6.69 -13.32
CA GLY A 210 13.19 -5.86 -13.36
C GLY A 210 13.24 -4.81 -12.25
N GLN A 211 12.11 -4.16 -11.95
CA GLN A 211 12.02 -3.20 -10.85
C GLN A 211 12.23 -3.86 -9.49
N ILE A 212 11.67 -5.04 -9.26
CA ILE A 212 11.88 -5.81 -8.03
C ILE A 212 13.36 -6.19 -7.88
N ALA A 213 13.99 -6.69 -8.94
CA ALA A 213 15.41 -7.06 -8.91
C ALA A 213 16.32 -5.87 -8.54
N LEU A 214 16.06 -4.69 -9.11
CA LEU A 214 16.80 -3.47 -8.80
C LEU A 214 16.56 -3.01 -7.34
N ALA A 215 15.35 -3.17 -6.82
CA ALA A 215 15.04 -2.81 -5.44
C ALA A 215 15.79 -3.69 -4.41
N GLU A 216 16.14 -4.94 -4.76
CA GLU A 216 16.91 -5.83 -3.88
C GLU A 216 18.38 -5.39 -3.69
N GLU A 217 18.92 -4.51 -4.54
CA GLU A 217 20.28 -3.96 -4.36
C GLU A 217 20.40 -3.16 -3.06
N ASN A 218 19.30 -2.55 -2.61
CA ASN A 218 19.26 -1.91 -1.31
C ASN A 218 19.15 -2.96 -0.20
N ARG A 219 20.30 -3.28 0.43
CA ARG A 219 20.40 -4.27 1.52
C ARG A 219 19.46 -4.00 2.69
N LEU A 220 19.14 -2.74 3.00
CA LEU A 220 18.22 -2.39 4.08
C LEU A 220 16.77 -2.68 3.67
N SER A 221 16.37 -2.25 2.47
CA SER A 221 15.03 -2.57 1.93
C SER A 221 14.83 -4.08 1.79
N LEU A 222 15.86 -4.80 1.34
CA LEU A 222 15.83 -6.25 1.24
C LEU A 222 15.59 -6.89 2.61
N ILE A 223 16.38 -6.54 3.63
CA ILE A 223 16.23 -7.21 4.93
C ILE A 223 14.89 -6.91 5.61
N ILE A 224 14.37 -5.69 5.44
CA ILE A 224 13.02 -5.32 5.91
C ILE A 224 11.97 -6.17 5.18
N SER A 225 12.08 -6.33 3.86
CA SER A 225 11.20 -7.18 3.06
C SER A 225 11.24 -8.64 3.51
N LEU A 226 12.43 -9.22 3.69
CA LEU A 226 12.57 -10.62 4.15
C LEU A 226 11.99 -10.81 5.56
N ALA A 227 12.19 -9.85 6.46
CA ALA A 227 11.60 -9.87 7.80
C ALA A 227 10.07 -9.80 7.74
N LYS A 228 9.51 -8.95 6.86
CA LYS A 228 8.06 -8.87 6.63
C LYS A 228 7.50 -10.17 6.09
N ASN A 229 8.14 -10.81 5.11
CA ASN A 229 7.72 -12.13 4.61
C ASN A 229 7.69 -13.19 5.73
N LEU A 230 8.69 -13.19 6.60
CA LEU A 230 8.70 -14.11 7.73
C LEU A 230 7.58 -13.82 8.75
N MET A 231 7.19 -12.55 8.90
CA MET A 231 6.06 -12.15 9.75
C MET A 231 4.71 -12.56 9.15
N ASP A 232 4.53 -12.33 7.86
CA ASP A 232 3.26 -12.55 7.16
C ASP A 232 3.06 -14.04 6.82
N ASP A 233 4.08 -14.69 6.23
CA ASP A 233 3.95 -16.05 5.68
C ASP A 233 4.69 -17.13 6.49
N GLY A 234 5.38 -16.75 7.58
CA GLY A 234 6.18 -17.67 8.38
C GLY A 234 7.43 -18.20 7.65
N ARG A 235 7.75 -17.67 6.47
CA ARG A 235 8.93 -18.04 5.69
C ARG A 235 9.41 -16.88 4.83
N VAL A 236 10.69 -16.92 4.46
CA VAL A 236 11.26 -16.01 3.47
C VAL A 236 10.95 -16.52 2.07
N GLN A 237 10.37 -15.68 1.22
CA GLN A 237 10.19 -15.97 -0.20
C GLN A 237 11.46 -15.60 -0.97
N THR A 238 11.85 -16.46 -1.91
CA THR A 238 12.96 -16.20 -2.82
C THR A 238 12.51 -15.35 -4.00
N LEU A 239 13.45 -14.60 -4.59
CA LEU A 239 13.18 -13.83 -5.81
C LEU A 239 12.62 -14.71 -6.95
N ALA A 240 13.08 -15.95 -7.05
CA ALA A 240 12.59 -16.91 -8.05
C ALA A 240 11.12 -17.28 -7.83
N GLU A 241 10.68 -17.46 -6.58
CA GLU A 241 9.27 -17.72 -6.25
C GLU A 241 8.40 -16.50 -6.55
N VAL A 242 8.88 -15.29 -6.21
CA VAL A 242 8.18 -14.03 -6.53
C VAL A 242 8.02 -13.90 -8.04
N PHE A 243 9.06 -14.20 -8.82
CA PHE A 243 8.99 -14.17 -10.29
C PHE A 243 8.03 -15.22 -10.85
N ALA A 244 8.01 -16.43 -10.29
CA ALA A 244 7.06 -17.45 -10.68
C ALA A 244 5.61 -17.04 -10.42
N GLN A 245 5.33 -16.38 -9.29
CA GLN A 245 3.99 -15.84 -8.99
C GLN A 245 3.59 -14.76 -10.01
N ILE A 246 4.50 -13.85 -10.37
CA ILE A 246 4.25 -12.82 -11.40
C ILE A 246 4.02 -13.47 -12.78
N ASP A 247 4.80 -14.50 -13.11
CA ASP A 247 4.67 -15.21 -14.39
C ASP A 247 3.36 -16.01 -14.49
N ALA A 248 2.80 -16.45 -13.36
CA ALA A 248 1.51 -17.13 -13.30
C ALA A 248 0.30 -16.21 -13.56
N VAL A 249 0.41 -14.90 -13.34
CA VAL A 249 -0.70 -13.96 -13.55
C VAL A 249 -1.11 -13.90 -15.01
N ASP A 250 -2.33 -14.27 -15.35
CA ASP A 250 -2.81 -14.19 -16.74
C ASP A 250 -3.63 -12.91 -17.02
N ALA A 251 -3.94 -12.67 -18.29
CA ALA A 251 -4.64 -11.47 -18.72
C ALA A 251 -6.13 -11.46 -18.28
N GLN A 252 -6.75 -12.62 -18.13
CA GLN A 252 -8.13 -12.75 -17.67
C GLN A 252 -8.23 -12.46 -16.17
N GLN A 253 -7.27 -12.94 -15.38
CA GLN A 253 -7.13 -12.61 -13.97
C GLN A 253 -6.96 -11.10 -13.77
N LEU A 254 -6.10 -10.43 -14.56
CA LEU A 254 -5.95 -8.97 -14.48
C LEU A 254 -7.23 -8.22 -14.84
N LEU A 255 -7.97 -8.68 -15.85
CA LEU A 255 -9.24 -8.08 -16.24
C LEU A 255 -10.28 -8.24 -15.12
N HIS A 256 -10.33 -9.41 -14.49
CA HIS A 256 -11.20 -9.66 -13.34
C HIS A 256 -10.86 -8.75 -12.17
N ILE A 257 -9.58 -8.67 -11.80
CA ILE A 257 -9.09 -7.77 -10.74
C ILE A 257 -9.41 -6.31 -11.07
N ALA A 258 -9.21 -5.88 -12.32
CA ALA A 258 -9.53 -4.53 -12.74
C ALA A 258 -11.03 -4.23 -12.56
N ASN A 259 -11.90 -5.18 -12.89
CA ASN A 259 -13.34 -5.01 -12.73
C ASN A 259 -13.81 -5.02 -11.27
N GLU A 260 -13.10 -5.71 -10.37
CA GLU A 260 -13.43 -5.68 -8.94
C GLU A 260 -12.92 -4.41 -8.26
N ILE A 261 -11.64 -4.08 -8.49
CA ILE A 261 -10.92 -3.05 -7.72
C ILE A 261 -11.06 -1.65 -8.32
N LEU A 262 -11.19 -1.53 -9.64
CA LEU A 262 -11.22 -0.24 -10.34
C LEU A 262 -12.64 0.20 -10.71
N ASP A 263 -13.66 -0.46 -10.16
CA ASP A 263 -15.04 -0.07 -10.41
C ASP A 263 -15.37 1.24 -9.70
N GLU A 264 -15.69 2.28 -10.48
CA GLU A 264 -15.98 3.62 -9.96
C GLU A 264 -17.17 3.63 -8.99
N GLU A 265 -18.13 2.71 -9.17
CA GLU A 265 -19.26 2.56 -8.26
C GLU A 265 -18.85 2.02 -6.88
N ASN A 266 -17.67 1.41 -6.77
CA ASN A 266 -17.14 0.86 -5.52
C ASN A 266 -16.00 1.72 -4.91
N LEU A 267 -15.66 2.85 -5.54
CA LEU A 267 -14.55 3.70 -5.12
C LEU A 267 -15.02 4.92 -4.33
N SER A 268 -14.44 5.09 -3.16
CA SER A 268 -14.53 6.31 -2.37
C SER A 268 -13.61 7.39 -2.93
N SER A 269 -13.96 8.65 -2.67
CA SER A 269 -13.10 9.79 -2.96
C SER A 269 -13.10 10.83 -1.84
N LEU A 270 -11.97 11.50 -1.71
CA LEU A 270 -11.77 12.65 -0.82
C LEU A 270 -10.96 13.69 -1.57
N GLY A 271 -11.47 14.92 -1.62
CA GLY A 271 -10.77 16.03 -2.26
C GLY A 271 -10.63 17.23 -1.34
N PHE A 272 -9.41 17.74 -1.18
CA PHE A 272 -9.15 19.05 -0.62
C PHE A 272 -9.10 20.08 -1.76
N PHE A 273 -9.94 21.10 -1.67
CA PHE A 273 -10.07 22.15 -2.69
C PHE A 273 -9.63 23.50 -2.11
N PRO A 274 -8.99 24.37 -2.92
CA PRO A 274 -8.80 25.77 -2.56
C PRO A 274 -10.13 26.45 -2.18
N GLU A 275 -10.08 27.29 -1.16
CA GLU A 275 -11.15 28.24 -0.80
C GLU A 275 -11.41 29.29 -1.89
#